data_AF-A0A1I2L4S9-F1
#
_entry.id   AF-A0A1I2L4S9-F1
#
_cell.length_a   1.000
_cell.length_b   1.000
_cell.length_c   1.000
_cell.angle_alpha   90.00
_cell.angle_beta   90.00
_cell.angle_gamma   90.00
#
_symmetry.space_group_name_H-M   'P 1'
#
loop_
_entity.id
_entity.type
_entity.pdbx_description
1 polymer ?
#
loop_
_entity_poly.entity_id
_entity_poly.type
_entity_poly.pdbx_seq_one_letter_code
_entity_poly.pdbx_strand_id
1 'polypeptide(L)' 'MNEELLRLLEKYKETQKCLEMGITLVDQKDYAQGKLEIVNMMIHDIEKVLAE' A
#
# COMPACT_ATOMS: atom_id res chain seq x y z
N MET A 1 19.91 4.39 -2.66
CA MET A 1 18.90 4.32 -1.58
C MET A 1 17.59 4.95 -1.99
N ASN A 2 17.55 6.24 -2.37
CA ASN A 2 16.30 6.89 -2.79
C ASN A 2 15.63 6.25 -4.02
N GLU A 3 16.37 5.82 -5.04
CA GLU A 3 15.75 5.16 -6.21
C GLU A 3 15.07 3.83 -5.89
N GLU A 4 15.67 3.01 -5.01
CA GLU A 4 15.07 1.73 -4.61
C GLU A 4 13.82 1.95 -3.75
N LEU A 5 13.85 2.95 -2.87
CA LEU A 5 12.69 3.37 -2.08
C LEU A 5 11.57 3.94 -2.95
N LEU A 6 11.90 4.73 -3.98
CA LEU A 6 10.92 5.24 -4.94
C LEU A 6 10.25 4.11 -5.72
N ARG A 7 11.03 3.14 -6.22
CA ARG A 7 10.46 1.94 -6.88
C ARG A 7 9.59 1.12 -5.93
N LEU A 8 9.99 1.01 -4.66
CA LEU A 8 9.21 0.31 -3.65
C LEU A 8 7.89 1.05 -3.37
N LEU A 9 7.93 2.38 -3.25
CA LEU A 9 6.75 3.22 -3.08
C LEU A 9 5.77 3.07 -4.25
N GLU A 10 6.26 3.08 -5.48
CA GLU A 10 5.44 2.86 -6.67
C GLU A 10 4.73 1.51 -6.63
N LYS A 11 5.44 0.44 -6.26
CA LYS A 11 4.86 -0.91 -6.12
C LYS A 11 3.77 -0.98 -5.06
N TYR A 12 3.97 -0.33 -3.91
CA TYR A 12 2.94 -0.29 -2.87
C TYR A 12 1.72 0.53 -3.31
N LYS A 13 1.92 1.65 -4.01
CA LYS A 13 0.81 2.45 -4.58
C LYS A 13 0.03 1.68 -5.64
N GLU A 14 0.69 0.87 -6.46
CA GLU A 14 0.02 -0.03 -7.40
C GLU A 14 -0.76 -1.13 -6.65
N THR A 15 -0.14 -1.74 -5.64
CA THR A 15 -0.78 -2.77 -4.80
C THR A 15 -2.03 -2.22 -4.09
N GLN A 16 -1.97 -0.99 -3.58
CA GLN A 16 -3.10 -0.31 -2.96
C GLN A 16 -4.29 -0.22 -3.93
N LYS A 17 -4.05 0.26 -5.16
CA LYS A 17 -5.10 0.36 -6.19
C LYS A 17 -5.75 -0.98 -6.49
N CYS A 18 -4.93 -2.03 -6.63
CA CYS A 18 -5.45 -3.38 -6.87
C CYS A 18 -6.32 -3.89 -5.71
N LEU A 19 -5.90 -3.64 -4.46
CA LEU A 19 -6.68 -4.02 -3.28
C LEU A 19 -7.99 -3.25 -3.20
N GLU A 20 -7.98 -1.94 -3.44
CA GLU A 20 -9.20 -1.11 -3.45
C GLU A 20 -10.21 -1.59 -4.50
N MET A 21 -9.74 -1.99 -5.68
CA MET A 21 -10.59 -2.58 -6.73
C MET A 21 -11.18 -3.93 -6.32
N GLY A 22 -10.39 -4.77 -5.63
CA GLY A 22 -10.78 -6.13 -5.25
C GLY A 22 -11.58 -6.22 -3.95
N ILE A 23 -11.53 -5.21 -3.08
CA ILE A 23 -12.09 -5.24 -1.72
C ILE A 23 -13.61 -5.47 -1.71
N THR A 24 -14.30 -5.00 -2.75
CA THR A 24 -15.75 -5.13 -2.89
C THR A 24 -16.18 -6.49 -3.44
N LEU A 25 -15.23 -7.26 -3.99
CA LEU A 25 -15.46 -8.55 -4.65
C LEU A 25 -15.29 -9.74 -3.69
N VAL A 26 -14.81 -9.50 -2.46
CA VAL A 26 -14.53 -10.56 -1.48
C VAL A 26 -15.55 -10.54 -0.34
N ASP A 27 -15.95 -11.73 0.11
CA ASP A 27 -16.92 -11.89 1.21
C ASP A 27 -16.34 -11.44 2.55
N GLN A 28 -15.02 -11.58 2.73
CA GLN A 28 -14.30 -11.23 3.97
C GLN A 28 -13.82 -9.77 3.95
N LYS A 29 -14.76 -8.83 3.97
CA LYS A 29 -14.47 -7.39 3.88
C LYS A 29 -13.52 -6.89 4.97
N ASP A 30 -13.74 -7.27 6.23
CA ASP A 30 -12.88 -6.83 7.35
C ASP A 30 -11.43 -7.31 7.21
N TYR A 31 -11.24 -8.55 6.73
CA TYR A 31 -9.91 -9.09 6.46
C TYR A 31 -9.23 -8.33 5.32
N ALA A 32 -9.96 -8.05 4.25
CA ALA A 32 -9.44 -7.31 3.10
C ALA A 32 -9.12 -5.84 3.47
N GLN A 33 -9.96 -5.22 4.30
CA GLN A 33 -9.73 -3.89 4.88
C GLN A 33 -8.41 -3.84 5.67
N GLY A 34 -8.18 -4.84 6.54
CA GLY A 34 -6.93 -4.92 7.29
C GLY A 34 -5.68 -5.08 6.42
N LYS A 35 -5.78 -5.75 5.26
CA LYS A 35 -4.68 -5.82 4.29
C LYS A 35 -4.41 -4.46 3.63
N LEU A 36 -5.46 -3.72 3.29
CA LEU A 36 -5.33 -2.37 2.74
C LEU A 36 -4.69 -1.41 3.75
N GLU A 37 -5.06 -1.51 5.04
CA GLU A 37 -4.46 -0.70 6.11
C GLU A 37 -2.95 -0.93 6.25
N ILE A 38 -2.49 -2.19 6.15
CA ILE A 38 -1.05 -2.51 6.17
C ILE A 38 -0.34 -1.86 4.97
N VAL A 39 -0.92 -1.94 3.77
CA VAL A 39 -0.34 -1.32 2.57
C VAL A 39 -0.25 0.21 2.73
N ASN A 40 -1.29 0.84 3.26
CA ASN A 40 -1.30 2.28 3.52
C ASN A 40 -0.24 2.71 4.55
N MET A 41 -0.04 1.91 5.60
CA MET A 41 1.03 2.14 6.59
C MET A 41 2.41 2.09 5.93
N MET A 42 2.67 1.07 5.09
CA MET A 42 3.95 0.94 4.39
C MET A 42 4.22 2.12 3.44
N ILE A 43 3.20 2.60 2.72
CA ILE A 43 3.31 3.80 1.87
C ILE A 43 3.71 5.01 2.71
N HIS A 44 3.02 5.24 3.83
CA HIS A 44 3.28 6.36 4.71
C HIS A 44 4.71 6.35 5.27
N ASP A 45 5.17 5.19 5.74
CA ASP A 45 6.52 5.06 6.31
C ASP A 45 7.61 5.30 5.25
N ILE A 46 7.43 4.80 4.02
CA ILE A 46 8.38 5.04 2.92
C ILE A 46 8.39 6.53 2.53
N GLU A 47 7.22 7.18 2.46
CA GLU A 47 7.13 8.61 2.16
C GLU A 47 7.81 9.46 3.25
N LYS A 48 7.66 9.07 4.52
CA LYS A 48 8.34 9.72 5.64
C LYS A 48 9.86 9.59 5.53
N VAL A 49 10.37 8.39 5.23
CA VAL A 49 11.81 8.17 5.04
C VAL A 49 12.36 8.95 3.85
N LEU A 50 11.59 9.12 2.78
CA LEU A 50 12.01 9.91 1.61
C LEU A 50 11.98 11.44 1.85
N ALA A 51 11.27 11.90 2.89
CA ALA A 51 11.17 13.31 3.26
C ALA A 51 12.25 13.76 4.26
N GLU A 52 13.00 12.82 4.84
CA GLU A 52 14.19 13.04 5.69
C GLU A 52 15.47 13.18 4.85
#